data_AF-A0A2N1BX89-F1
#
_entry.id   AF-A0A2N1BX89-F1
#
_cell.length_a   1.000
_cell.length_b   1.000
_cell.length_c   1.000
_cell.angle_alpha   90.00
_cell.angle_beta   90.00
_cell.angle_gamma   90.00
#
_symmetry.space_group_name_H-M   'P 1'
#
loop_
_entity.id
_entity.type
_entity.pdbx_description
1 polymer ?
#
loop_
_entity_poly.entity_id
_entity_poly.type
_entity_poly.pdbx_seq_one_letter_code
_entity_poly.pdbx_strand_id
1 'polypeptide(L)'
;MSFEKPWGNYLLEAIVETKAPETISFWPQTIAWQLIFIFLIIFTIKKSYLFWKTYQANAYRREALAWLSQCSLSNENDVRQLPALLRKTALLACEVNNNNRLAESAELVKVRRDEITQLSGNAWATWLDEQCTKTKFSHQTAPLSTEKLLTKLAYIPQLDLNDSKFNDALTQLRQQITLWIQYHQLNDESLQHDLGKQT
;
A
#
# COMPACT_ATOMS: atom_id res chain seq x y z
N MET A 1 24.98 34.23 88.53
CA MET A 1 25.86 33.05 88.64
C MET A 1 25.85 32.35 87.29
N SER A 2 26.91 32.46 86.51
CA SER A 2 27.08 31.75 85.25
C SER A 2 27.75 30.42 85.56
N PHE A 3 27.07 29.33 85.27
CA PHE A 3 27.68 28.01 85.39
C PHE A 3 28.77 27.86 84.31
N GLU A 4 29.96 27.39 84.67
CA GLU A 4 31.07 27.14 83.74
C GLU A 4 30.88 25.81 83.02
N LYS A 5 31.07 25.79 81.70
CA LYS A 5 30.95 24.60 80.85
C LYS A 5 32.04 23.54 81.17
N PRO A 6 31.80 22.25 80.88
CA PRO A 6 30.63 21.72 80.18
C PRO A 6 29.82 20.75 81.03
N TRP A 7 28.52 21.03 81.18
CA TRP A 7 27.56 20.01 81.62
C TRP A 7 27.05 19.37 80.34
N GLY A 8 27.55 18.17 80.06
CA GLY A 8 27.32 17.45 78.80
C GLY A 8 28.57 16.67 78.37
N ASN A 9 28.37 15.63 77.57
CA ASN A 9 29.47 14.82 77.07
C ASN A 9 30.22 15.57 75.96
N TYR A 10 31.40 16.10 76.28
CA TYR A 10 32.28 16.84 75.36
C TYR A 10 32.73 16.01 74.15
N LEU A 11 32.64 14.67 74.23
CA LEU A 11 32.89 13.79 73.09
C LEU A 11 31.88 13.99 71.95
N LEU A 12 30.70 14.54 72.25
CA LEU A 12 29.68 14.84 71.25
C LEU A 12 30.02 16.09 70.42
N GLU A 13 30.87 16.98 70.91
CA GLU A 13 31.29 18.18 70.18
C GLU A 13 32.18 17.85 68.96
N ALA A 14 32.82 16.68 68.98
CA ALA A 14 33.56 16.16 67.84
C ALA A 14 32.66 15.54 66.74
N ILE A 15 31.36 15.35 67.01
CA ILE A 15 30.40 14.78 66.06
C ILE A 15 29.88 15.91 65.17
N VAL A 16 30.51 16.08 64.00
CA VAL A 16 30.07 17.01 62.97
C VAL A 16 28.97 16.36 62.12
N GLU A 17 27.83 17.03 61.98
CA GLU A 17 26.78 16.60 61.06
C GLU A 17 27.32 16.49 59.62
N THR A 18 27.28 15.29 59.06
CA THR A 18 27.67 15.06 57.67
C THR A 18 26.66 15.74 56.76
N LYS A 19 27.11 16.64 55.88
CA LYS A 19 26.24 17.27 54.88
C LYS A 19 25.58 16.19 54.03
N ALA A 20 24.27 16.31 53.80
CA ALA A 20 23.54 15.42 52.90
C ALA A 20 24.22 15.42 51.52
N PRO A 21 24.38 14.25 50.87
CA PRO A 21 24.97 14.18 49.55
C PRO A 21 24.12 15.02 48.58
N GLU A 22 24.79 15.73 47.67
CA GLU A 22 24.09 16.42 46.60
C GLU A 22 23.24 15.43 45.82
N THR A 23 22.04 15.86 45.41
CA THR A 23 21.10 15.02 44.69
C THR A 23 21.74 14.56 43.39
N ILE A 24 21.95 13.24 43.28
CA ILE A 24 22.51 12.65 42.07
C ILE A 24 21.53 12.92 40.93
N SER A 25 21.99 13.67 39.93
CA SER A 25 21.22 13.89 38.72
C SER A 25 21.02 12.57 37.99
N PHE A 26 19.77 12.12 37.88
CA PHE A 26 19.40 10.93 37.11
C PHE A 26 19.44 11.17 35.59
N TRP A 27 19.84 12.36 35.14
CA TRP A 27 20.00 12.66 33.72
C TRP A 27 21.34 12.11 33.22
N PRO A 28 21.34 11.08 32.35
CA PRO A 28 22.57 10.48 31.86
C PRO A 28 23.34 11.48 30.97
N GLN A 29 24.41 12.06 31.51
CA GLN A 29 25.32 12.99 30.80
C GLN A 29 26.28 12.24 29.87
N THR A 30 25.77 11.27 29.11
CA THR A 30 26.59 10.45 28.20
C THR A 30 26.22 10.76 26.76
N ILE A 31 27.24 10.97 25.92
CA ILE A 31 27.14 11.24 24.47
C ILE A 31 26.28 10.18 23.73
N ALA A 32 26.19 8.96 24.29
CA ALA A 32 25.36 7.88 23.78
C ALA A 32 23.89 8.29 23.49
N TRP A 33 23.26 9.12 24.34
CA TRP A 33 21.88 9.56 24.10
C TRP A 33 21.74 10.50 22.91
N GLN A 34 22.74 11.34 22.67
CA GLN A 34 22.78 12.19 21.48
C GLN A 34 22.90 11.36 20.21
N LEU A 35 23.73 10.31 20.22
CA LEU A 35 23.85 9.37 19.11
C LEU A 35 22.56 8.58 18.86
N ILE A 36 21.88 8.12 19.92
CA ILE A 36 20.56 7.48 19.82
C ILE A 36 19.55 8.43 19.20
N PHE A 37 19.52 9.68 19.63
CA PHE A 37 18.60 10.69 19.08
C PHE A 37 18.86 10.96 17.60
N ILE A 38 20.13 11.08 17.18
CA ILE A 38 20.51 11.21 15.77
C ILE A 38 20.04 10.00 14.96
N PHE A 39 20.27 8.79 15.47
CA PHE A 39 19.84 7.56 14.80
C PHE A 39 18.30 7.50 14.67
N LEU A 40 17.59 7.90 15.73
CA LEU A 40 16.12 8.00 15.73
C LEU A 40 15.65 8.99 14.65
N ILE A 41 16.28 10.16 14.53
CA ILE A 41 15.95 11.14 13.48
C ILE A 41 16.17 10.55 12.08
N ILE A 42 17.32 9.92 11.83
CA ILE A 42 17.59 9.31 10.52
C ILE A 42 16.56 8.23 10.21
N PHE A 43 16.21 7.42 11.21
CA PHE A 43 15.20 6.38 11.08
C PHE A 43 13.81 6.97 10.76
N THR A 44 13.38 8.01 11.48
CA THR A 44 12.08 8.64 11.24
C THR A 44 12.03 9.31 9.87
N ILE A 45 13.09 10.01 9.45
CA ILE A 45 13.18 10.59 8.09
C ILE A 45 13.07 9.49 7.04
N LYS A 46 13.81 8.39 7.19
CA LYS A 46 13.76 7.25 6.26
C LYS A 46 12.36 6.66 6.21
N LYS A 47 11.70 6.43 7.34
CA LYS A 47 10.34 5.89 7.38
C LYS A 47 9.32 6.85 6.76
N SER A 48 9.40 8.14 7.07
CA SER A 48 8.53 9.17 6.49
C SER A 48 8.72 9.26 4.98
N TYR A 49 9.95 9.20 4.49
CA TYR A 49 10.24 9.17 3.06
C TYR A 49 9.67 7.94 2.37
N LEU A 50 9.87 6.75 2.94
CA LEU A 50 9.29 5.52 2.41
C LEU A 50 7.75 5.57 2.43
N PHE A 51 7.16 6.05 3.52
CA PHE A 51 5.72 6.22 3.64
C PHE A 51 5.18 7.17 2.57
N TRP A 52 5.81 8.34 2.39
CA TRP A 52 5.45 9.27 1.33
C TRP A 52 5.60 8.60 -0.05
N LYS A 53 6.73 7.94 -0.34
CA LYS A 53 6.91 7.23 -1.61
C LYS A 53 5.79 6.22 -1.86
N THR A 54 5.42 5.42 -0.86
CA THR A 54 4.30 4.48 -0.96
C THR A 54 2.95 5.18 -1.11
N TYR A 55 2.77 6.34 -0.50
CA TYR A 55 1.54 7.14 -0.64
C TYR A 55 1.39 7.69 -2.06
N GLN A 56 2.47 8.22 -2.66
CA GLN A 56 2.48 8.64 -4.06
C GLN A 56 2.25 7.46 -5.00
N ALA A 57 2.91 6.32 -4.75
CA ALA A 57 2.71 5.09 -5.50
C ALA A 57 1.23 4.66 -5.47
N ASN A 58 0.52 4.83 -4.36
CA ASN A 58 -0.89 4.47 -4.24
C ASN A 58 -1.89 5.54 -4.74
N ALA A 59 -1.42 6.63 -5.37
CA ALA A 59 -2.31 7.67 -5.89
C ALA A 59 -3.27 7.13 -6.96
N TYR A 60 -2.78 6.31 -7.90
CA TYR A 60 -3.61 5.71 -8.95
C TYR A 60 -4.74 4.84 -8.39
N ARG A 61 -4.49 4.07 -7.32
CA ARG A 61 -5.52 3.26 -6.64
C ARG A 61 -6.62 4.15 -6.08
N ARG A 62 -6.25 5.24 -5.41
CA ARG A 62 -7.19 6.19 -4.83
C ARG A 62 -8.04 6.87 -5.90
N GLU A 63 -7.44 7.31 -6.99
CA GLU A 63 -8.16 7.92 -8.11
C GLU A 63 -9.12 6.94 -8.78
N ALA A 64 -8.69 5.71 -9.04
CA ALA A 64 -9.54 4.69 -9.64
C ALA A 64 -10.72 4.31 -8.73
N LEU A 65 -10.50 4.21 -7.41
CA LEU A 65 -11.57 3.98 -6.43
C LEU A 65 -12.52 5.18 -6.30
N ALA A 66 -11.98 6.40 -6.33
CA ALA A 66 -12.80 7.62 -6.32
C ALA A 66 -13.70 7.69 -7.56
N TRP A 67 -13.13 7.43 -8.74
CA TRP A 67 -13.91 7.37 -9.98
C TRP A 67 -14.98 6.27 -9.92
N LEU A 68 -14.63 5.07 -9.43
CA LEU A 68 -15.60 3.98 -9.23
C LEU A 68 -16.71 4.33 -8.26
N SER A 69 -16.44 5.16 -7.24
CA SER A 69 -17.47 5.59 -6.29
C SER A 69 -18.48 6.55 -6.94
N GLN A 70 -18.03 7.37 -7.90
CA GLN A 70 -18.85 8.33 -8.65
C GLN A 70 -19.60 7.68 -9.81
N CYS A 71 -19.09 6.56 -10.32
CA CYS A 71 -19.71 5.78 -11.39
C CYS A 71 -21.12 5.32 -11.00
N SER A 72 -22.12 5.73 -11.79
CA SER A 72 -23.50 5.25 -11.65
C SER A 72 -23.74 4.07 -12.58
N LEU A 73 -24.24 2.96 -12.04
CA LEU A 73 -24.63 1.78 -12.85
C LEU A 73 -25.87 2.04 -13.72
N SER A 74 -26.59 3.14 -13.47
CA SER A 74 -27.72 3.58 -14.29
C SER A 74 -27.30 4.41 -15.51
N ASN A 75 -26.03 4.82 -15.59
CA ASN A 75 -25.52 5.59 -16.71
C ASN A 75 -24.74 4.68 -17.66
N GLU A 76 -25.22 4.59 -18.90
CA GLU A 76 -24.62 3.78 -19.95
C GLU A 76 -23.16 4.16 -20.23
N ASN A 77 -22.83 5.46 -20.22
CA ASN A 77 -21.48 5.92 -20.51
C ASN A 77 -20.48 5.49 -19.42
N ASP A 78 -20.89 5.56 -18.16
CA ASP A 78 -20.02 5.20 -17.03
C ASP A 78 -19.76 3.68 -17.01
N VAL A 79 -20.80 2.89 -17.25
CA VAL A 79 -20.72 1.43 -17.33
C VAL A 79 -19.76 0.99 -18.45
N ARG A 80 -19.81 1.63 -19.62
CA ARG A 80 -18.90 1.35 -20.75
C ARG A 80 -17.42 1.62 -20.42
N GLN A 81 -17.15 2.52 -19.50
CA GLN A 81 -15.78 2.88 -19.11
C GLN A 81 -15.16 1.94 -18.08
N LEU A 82 -15.93 1.05 -17.44
CA LEU A 82 -15.44 0.11 -16.43
C LEU A 82 -14.26 -0.77 -16.93
N PRO A 83 -14.31 -1.40 -18.12
CA PRO A 83 -13.20 -2.21 -18.61
C PRO A 83 -11.97 -1.37 -18.95
N ALA A 84 -12.18 -0.16 -19.48
CA ALA A 84 -11.11 0.77 -19.82
C ALA A 84 -10.40 1.28 -18.55
N LEU A 85 -11.15 1.57 -17.48
CA LEU A 85 -10.60 1.94 -16.18
C LEU A 85 -9.73 0.80 -15.63
N LEU A 86 -10.23 -0.43 -15.63
CA LEU A 86 -9.48 -1.59 -15.12
C LEU A 86 -8.15 -1.75 -15.87
N ARG A 87 -8.18 -1.67 -17.21
CA ARG A 87 -6.98 -1.78 -18.04
C ARG A 87 -5.99 -0.63 -17.79
N LYS A 88 -6.48 0.62 -17.70
CA LYS A 88 -5.64 1.78 -17.34
C LYS A 88 -5.01 1.58 -15.95
N THR A 89 -5.77 1.07 -14.99
CA THR A 89 -5.29 0.84 -13.62
C THR A 89 -4.20 -0.24 -13.59
N ALA A 90 -4.35 -1.29 -14.37
CA ALA A 90 -3.31 -2.33 -14.50
C ALA A 90 -2.01 -1.81 -15.12
N LEU A 91 -2.11 -0.97 -16.15
CA LEU A 91 -0.94 -0.34 -16.77
C LEU A 91 -0.20 0.59 -15.79
N LEU A 92 -0.94 1.42 -15.05
CA LEU A 92 -0.34 2.31 -14.03
C LEU A 92 0.28 1.51 -12.88
N ALA A 93 -0.36 0.42 -12.45
CA ALA A 93 0.20 -0.47 -11.44
C ALA A 93 1.55 -1.06 -11.88
N CYS A 94 1.67 -1.44 -13.16
CA CYS A 94 2.92 -1.94 -13.73
C CYS A 94 4.01 -0.85 -13.71
N GLU A 95 3.68 0.38 -14.11
CA GLU A 95 4.64 1.49 -14.09
C GLU A 95 5.14 1.80 -12.67
N VAL A 96 4.23 1.84 -11.70
CA VAL A 96 4.55 2.14 -10.31
C VAL A 96 5.40 1.05 -9.65
N ASN A 97 5.21 -0.23 -9.98
CA ASN A 97 5.99 -1.31 -9.38
C ASN A 97 7.50 -1.23 -9.73
N ASN A 98 7.84 -0.71 -10.92
CA ASN A 98 9.20 -0.69 -11.44
C ASN A 98 10.05 0.51 -10.98
N ASN A 99 9.45 1.54 -10.39
CA ASN A 99 10.13 2.78 -9.98
C ASN A 99 11.13 2.61 -8.80
N ASN A 100 11.34 1.38 -8.35
CA ASN A 100 12.23 1.00 -7.27
C ASN A 100 13.55 0.36 -7.78
N ARG A 101 13.69 0.06 -9.09
CA ARG A 101 14.86 -0.62 -9.67
C ARG A 101 15.59 0.30 -10.66
N LEU A 102 16.91 0.44 -10.48
CA LEU A 102 17.80 1.24 -11.34
C LEU A 102 17.93 0.63 -12.74
N ALA A 103 17.88 1.48 -13.77
CA ALA A 103 18.23 1.29 -15.20
C ALA A 103 17.62 0.09 -15.99
N GLU A 104 17.68 -1.15 -15.50
CA GLU A 104 17.09 -2.35 -16.15
C GLU A 104 15.54 -2.32 -16.19
N SER A 105 14.93 -1.37 -15.48
CA SER A 105 13.47 -1.28 -15.31
C SER A 105 12.72 -0.76 -16.54
N ALA A 106 13.35 0.05 -17.40
CA ALA A 106 12.64 0.68 -18.52
C ALA A 106 12.21 -0.32 -19.61
N GLU A 107 13.07 -1.28 -19.93
CA GLU A 107 12.77 -2.32 -20.93
C GLU A 107 11.73 -3.31 -20.40
N LEU A 108 11.86 -3.73 -19.13
CA LEU A 108 10.89 -4.60 -18.46
C LEU A 108 9.49 -3.97 -18.34
N VAL A 109 9.41 -2.64 -18.11
CA VAL A 109 8.14 -1.90 -18.14
C VAL A 109 7.50 -1.99 -19.52
N LYS A 110 8.29 -1.84 -20.58
CA LYS A 110 7.80 -1.89 -21.95
C LYS A 110 7.30 -3.30 -22.30
N VAL A 111 8.07 -4.34 -21.97
CA VAL A 111 7.67 -5.74 -22.21
C VAL A 111 6.35 -6.07 -21.52
N ARG A 112 6.19 -5.71 -20.23
CA ARG A 112 4.94 -5.95 -19.50
C ARG A 112 3.77 -5.12 -20.02
N ARG A 113 4.03 -3.87 -20.41
CA ARG A 113 3.00 -3.04 -21.06
C ARG A 113 2.51 -3.72 -22.33
N ASP A 114 3.42 -4.19 -23.16
CA ASP A 114 3.10 -4.86 -24.42
C ASP A 114 2.33 -6.15 -24.17
N GLU A 115 2.75 -6.97 -23.20
CA GLU A 115 2.01 -8.17 -22.74
C GLU A 115 0.56 -7.82 -22.35
N ILE A 116 0.37 -6.87 -21.43
CA ILE A 116 -0.96 -6.45 -20.99
C ILE A 116 -1.81 -5.94 -22.17
N THR A 117 -1.21 -5.23 -23.12
CA THR A 117 -1.94 -4.71 -24.28
C THR A 117 -2.37 -5.79 -25.26
N GLN A 118 -1.65 -6.91 -25.32
CA GLN A 118 -1.98 -8.07 -26.16
C GLN A 118 -3.02 -8.99 -25.51
N LEU A 119 -3.09 -9.04 -24.17
CA LEU A 119 -4.08 -9.82 -23.45
C LEU A 119 -5.51 -9.33 -23.75
N SER A 120 -6.37 -10.26 -24.19
CA SER A 120 -7.79 -10.05 -24.46
C SER A 120 -8.59 -11.30 -24.11
N GLY A 121 -9.91 -11.16 -23.94
CA GLY A 121 -10.78 -12.32 -23.70
C GLY A 121 -10.50 -13.03 -22.37
N ASN A 122 -10.46 -14.35 -22.42
CA ASN A 122 -10.18 -15.23 -21.30
C ASN A 122 -8.75 -15.05 -20.76
N ALA A 123 -7.76 -14.86 -21.64
CA ALA A 123 -6.37 -14.65 -21.22
C ALA A 123 -6.23 -13.41 -20.32
N TRP A 124 -6.99 -12.35 -20.61
CA TRP A 124 -7.06 -11.16 -19.77
C TRP A 124 -7.70 -11.45 -18.40
N ALA A 125 -8.79 -12.21 -18.35
CA ALA A 125 -9.44 -12.56 -17.09
C ALA A 125 -8.57 -13.48 -16.21
N THR A 126 -7.89 -14.45 -16.81
CA THR A 126 -6.96 -15.35 -16.11
C THR A 126 -5.77 -14.59 -15.54
N TRP A 127 -5.17 -13.71 -16.34
CA TRP A 127 -4.09 -12.84 -15.86
C TRP A 127 -4.53 -11.95 -14.69
N LEU A 128 -5.75 -11.39 -14.72
CA LEU A 128 -6.26 -10.60 -13.61
C LEU A 128 -6.38 -11.41 -12.31
N ASP A 129 -6.80 -12.67 -12.41
CA ASP A 129 -6.91 -13.59 -11.27
C ASP A 129 -5.53 -14.05 -10.75
N GLU A 130 -4.54 -14.20 -11.63
CA GLU A 130 -3.15 -14.47 -11.23
C GLU A 130 -2.56 -13.30 -10.41
N GLN A 131 -2.88 -12.06 -10.78
CA GLN A 131 -2.39 -10.87 -10.08
C GLN A 131 -3.21 -10.52 -8.81
N CYS A 132 -4.30 -11.24 -8.53
CA CYS A 132 -5.13 -10.99 -7.34
C CYS A 132 -5.81 -12.28 -6.84
N THR A 133 -5.35 -12.79 -5.70
CA THR A 133 -5.91 -13.99 -5.05
C THR A 133 -7.36 -13.86 -4.60
N LYS A 134 -7.89 -12.63 -4.54
CA LYS A 134 -9.25 -12.34 -4.06
C LYS A 134 -10.28 -12.19 -5.19
N THR A 135 -9.84 -12.10 -6.45
CA THR A 135 -10.75 -11.95 -7.58
C THR A 135 -11.03 -13.29 -8.25
N LYS A 136 -12.18 -13.36 -8.91
CA LYS A 136 -12.62 -14.54 -9.66
C LYS A 136 -13.26 -14.10 -10.97
N PHE A 137 -12.48 -13.48 -11.86
CA PHE A 137 -12.94 -13.04 -13.18
C PHE A 137 -13.14 -14.21 -14.15
N SER A 138 -12.29 -15.24 -14.04
CA SER A 138 -12.31 -16.47 -14.85
C SER A 138 -13.37 -17.48 -14.39
N HIS A 139 -13.82 -17.40 -13.14
CA HIS A 139 -14.78 -18.36 -12.60
C HIS A 139 -16.21 -18.01 -13.03
N GLN A 140 -16.89 -18.98 -13.62
CA GLN A 140 -18.26 -18.82 -14.08
C GLN A 140 -19.24 -18.83 -12.90
N THR A 141 -19.55 -17.66 -12.34
CA THR A 141 -20.60 -17.51 -11.34
C THR A 141 -21.85 -16.90 -11.99
N ALA A 142 -22.86 -17.74 -12.24
CA ALA A 142 -24.22 -17.36 -12.69
C ALA A 142 -24.30 -16.81 -14.16
N PRO A 143 -25.50 -16.61 -14.75
CA PRO A 143 -25.80 -16.91 -16.17
C PRO A 143 -25.08 -16.06 -17.24
N LEU A 144 -24.43 -14.96 -16.84
CA LEU A 144 -23.59 -14.11 -17.68
C LEU A 144 -22.16 -14.15 -17.14
N SER A 145 -21.26 -14.85 -17.84
CA SER A 145 -19.84 -14.91 -17.46
C SER A 145 -19.26 -13.49 -17.35
N THR A 146 -18.68 -13.14 -16.19
CA THR A 146 -18.08 -11.82 -15.93
C THR A 146 -16.99 -11.46 -16.95
N GLU A 147 -16.23 -12.43 -17.42
CA GLU A 147 -15.27 -12.31 -18.53
C GLU A 147 -15.95 -11.81 -19.84
N LYS A 148 -17.06 -12.44 -20.21
CA LYS A 148 -17.81 -12.08 -21.43
C LYS A 148 -18.41 -10.68 -21.30
N LEU A 149 -18.83 -10.31 -20.09
CA LEU A 149 -19.33 -8.98 -19.80
C LEU A 149 -18.18 -7.97 -19.94
N LEU A 150 -17.04 -8.17 -19.26
CA LEU A 150 -15.87 -7.29 -19.33
C LEU A 150 -15.40 -7.00 -20.76
N THR A 151 -15.40 -8.02 -21.62
CA THR A 151 -14.92 -7.90 -23.01
C THR A 151 -15.93 -7.25 -23.94
N LYS A 152 -17.23 -7.57 -23.79
CA LYS A 152 -18.28 -7.08 -24.67
C LYS A 152 -18.85 -5.73 -24.24
N LEU A 153 -18.71 -5.33 -22.98
CA LEU A 153 -19.35 -4.12 -22.43
C LEU A 153 -19.02 -2.85 -23.20
N ALA A 154 -17.78 -2.72 -23.69
CA ALA A 154 -17.36 -1.57 -24.48
C ALA A 154 -18.00 -1.52 -25.87
N TYR A 155 -18.41 -2.68 -26.42
CA TYR A 155 -18.84 -2.84 -27.81
C TYR A 155 -20.34 -3.10 -27.97
N ILE A 156 -21.08 -3.40 -26.89
CA ILE A 156 -22.53 -3.60 -26.95
C ILE A 156 -23.19 -2.28 -27.36
N PRO A 157 -24.01 -2.23 -28.42
CA PRO A 157 -24.57 -0.97 -28.92
C PRO A 157 -25.70 -0.40 -28.04
N GLN A 158 -26.50 -1.25 -27.40
CA GLN A 158 -27.57 -0.84 -26.48
C GLN A 158 -27.50 -1.68 -25.21
N LEU A 159 -27.35 -1.00 -24.07
CA LEU A 159 -27.31 -1.64 -22.75
C LEU A 159 -28.72 -1.66 -22.16
N ASP A 160 -29.26 -2.86 -21.92
CA ASP A 160 -30.54 -3.01 -21.24
C ASP A 160 -30.35 -2.89 -19.72
N LEU A 161 -30.25 -1.64 -19.25
CA LEU A 161 -30.04 -1.30 -17.85
C LEU A 161 -31.29 -1.59 -16.97
N ASN A 162 -32.43 -1.93 -17.59
CA ASN A 162 -33.67 -2.24 -16.90
C ASN A 162 -33.82 -3.75 -16.59
N ASP A 163 -33.02 -4.61 -17.23
CA ASP A 163 -32.97 -6.03 -16.89
C ASP A 163 -32.28 -6.22 -15.53
N SER A 164 -33.02 -6.75 -14.55
CA SER A 164 -32.51 -7.01 -13.21
C SER A 164 -31.32 -7.97 -13.23
N LYS A 165 -31.33 -8.98 -14.11
CA LYS A 165 -30.22 -9.94 -14.23
C LYS A 165 -28.95 -9.28 -14.77
N PHE A 166 -29.12 -8.35 -15.70
CA PHE A 166 -27.99 -7.60 -16.26
C PHE A 166 -27.40 -6.64 -15.22
N ASN A 167 -28.23 -5.93 -14.47
CA ASN A 167 -27.80 -5.02 -13.42
C ASN A 167 -27.09 -5.76 -12.25
N ASP A 168 -27.58 -6.95 -11.88
CA ASP A 168 -26.90 -7.82 -10.91
C ASP A 168 -25.50 -8.21 -11.40
N ALA A 169 -25.37 -8.57 -12.69
CA ALA A 169 -24.08 -8.90 -13.30
C ALA A 169 -23.13 -7.69 -13.36
N LEU A 170 -23.65 -6.48 -13.61
CA LEU A 170 -22.87 -5.23 -13.54
C LEU A 170 -22.39 -4.92 -12.13
N THR A 171 -23.25 -5.13 -11.13
CA THR A 171 -22.90 -4.94 -9.72
C THR A 171 -21.79 -5.90 -9.30
N GLN A 172 -21.88 -7.16 -9.71
CA GLN A 172 -20.83 -8.15 -9.50
C GLN A 172 -19.52 -7.77 -10.21
N LEU A 173 -19.58 -7.32 -11.47
CA LEU A 173 -18.40 -6.84 -12.18
C LEU A 173 -17.73 -5.67 -11.44
N ARG A 174 -18.51 -4.66 -11.03
CA ARG A 174 -18.00 -3.50 -10.28
C ARG A 174 -17.35 -3.93 -8.97
N GLN A 175 -17.93 -4.90 -8.26
CA GLN A 175 -17.35 -5.44 -7.04
C GLN A 175 -16.02 -6.14 -7.32
N GLN A 176 -15.93 -6.98 -8.35
CA GLN A 176 -14.67 -7.65 -8.73
C GLN A 176 -13.59 -6.64 -9.12
N ILE A 177 -13.92 -5.62 -9.92
CA ILE A 177 -13.01 -4.53 -10.27
C ILE A 177 -12.53 -3.81 -9.00
N THR A 178 -13.45 -3.50 -8.08
CA THR A 178 -13.11 -2.82 -6.82
C THR A 178 -12.14 -3.66 -5.97
N LEU A 179 -12.41 -4.96 -5.84
CA LEU A 179 -11.54 -5.90 -5.11
C LEU A 179 -10.16 -5.99 -5.77
N TRP A 180 -10.10 -6.05 -7.10
CA TRP A 180 -8.84 -6.08 -7.84
C TRP A 180 -8.01 -4.82 -7.60
N ILE A 181 -8.63 -3.63 -7.71
CA ILE A 181 -7.91 -2.35 -7.51
C ILE A 181 -7.37 -2.25 -6.07
N GLN A 182 -8.11 -2.75 -5.09
CA GLN A 182 -7.70 -2.73 -3.68
C GLN A 182 -6.56 -3.72 -3.36
N TYR A 183 -6.59 -4.93 -3.93
CA TYR A 183 -5.75 -6.04 -3.47
C TYR A 183 -4.79 -6.62 -4.52
N HIS A 184 -4.72 -6.06 -5.74
CA HIS A 184 -3.75 -6.55 -6.73
C HIS A 184 -2.32 -6.41 -6.22
N GLN A 185 -1.55 -7.47 -6.44
CA GLN A 185 -0.13 -7.55 -6.17
C GLN A 185 0.55 -8.01 -7.45
N LEU A 186 1.25 -7.08 -8.11
CA LEU A 186 2.04 -7.42 -9.30
C LEU A 186 3.35 -8.07 -8.82
N ASN A 187 3.37 -9.39 -8.76
CA ASN A 187 4.59 -10.13 -8.45
C ASN A 187 5.53 -10.07 -9.68
N ASP A 188 6.80 -9.73 -9.45
CA ASP A 188 7.84 -9.70 -10.49
C ASP A 188 8.30 -11.11 -10.91
N GLU A 189 7.85 -12.17 -10.23
CA GLU A 189 8.35 -13.54 -10.43
C GLU A 189 7.97 -14.17 -11.77
N SER A 190 6.85 -13.77 -12.39
CA SER A 190 6.41 -14.35 -13.67
C SER A 190 7.41 -14.09 -14.80
N LEU A 191 8.17 -13.00 -14.72
CA LEU A 191 9.12 -12.60 -15.76
C LEU A 191 10.51 -13.25 -15.58
N GLN A 192 10.86 -13.66 -14.35
CA GLN A 192 12.10 -14.43 -14.11
C GLN A 192 12.03 -15.85 -14.69
N HIS A 193 10.84 -16.45 -14.75
CA HIS A 193 10.71 -17.81 -15.28
C HIS A 193 11.00 -17.89 -16.79
N ASP A 194 10.67 -16.84 -17.55
CA ASP A 194 10.81 -16.86 -19.02
C ASP A 194 12.25 -16.53 -19.47
N LEU A 195 12.96 -15.66 -18.74
CA LEU A 195 14.38 -15.37 -18.99
C LEU A 195 15.29 -16.57 -18.66
N GLY A 196 14.85 -17.50 -17.79
CA GLY A 196 15.58 -18.72 -17.45
C GLY A 196 15.47 -19.86 -18.48
N LYS A 197 14.62 -19.73 -19.51
CA LYS A 197 14.48 -20.73 -20.58
C LYS A 197 15.27 -20.40 -21.85
N GLN A 198 15.93 -19.24 -21.88
CA GLN A 198 16.72 -18.77 -23.04
C GLN A 198 18.24 -18.97 -22.91
N THR A 199 18.72 -19.71 -21.90
CA THR A 199 20.14 -20.12 -21.81
C THR A 199 20.34 -21.58 -22.15
#